data_AF-A0A9N9CNQ6-F1
#
_entry.id   AF-A0A9N9CNQ6-F1
#
_cell.length_a   1.000
_cell.length_b   1.000
_cell.length_c   1.000
_cell.angle_alpha   90.00
_cell.angle_beta   90.00
_cell.angle_gamma   90.00
#
_symmetry.space_group_name_H-M   'P 1'
#
loop_
_entity.id
_entity.type
_entity.pdbx_description
1 polymer ?
#
loop_
_entity_poly.entity_id
_entity_poly.type
_entity_poly.pdbx_seq_one_letter_code
_entity_poly.pdbx_strand_id
1 'polypeptide(L)'
;MESIYKQIDKYFNEVNYTKWNVVECLHKIKNPTFTSASMDEVATVIRDTIKSRRKSNALFVNAKRKLESLELSFDETWRRPEIRQFFNKLDLSYTNKHQRPENIHEEGLIQNVSEDEAQTPPSIAIHSKSIRPLFESIQEDLISSIAEGSLAGEDMASTDIVRKQPLRIPFKNRIFNPYYGVIDLTGQYIELKSAFTTEDWQELREIFSSVVQWQSIQTPEHFVQYFDENCKLPSEPREDLKAFHIAIEFLRQMSYPLEAIMSESVTHALYYPLIVTILRDDITSQLEWGEITSDSSSDAKNSNSSPNNKAKLGHKVDFKLSLKKPNYKLQIVHGEISGGIKDGKTATCKRKHWLDKLKLMVMLRDELNQLIKTYSKLGCAEFLHLVVYGVQVVGLQINVYAMFWCGGGVYLFGLVDQCFVPNNKETLYSLEEAFAVLKTLQVKVTEASRLLMDIEMKHARKRRRSVREERIDPEEL
;
A
#
# COMPACT_ATOMS: atom_id res chain seq x y z
N MET A 1 -11.74 39.78 -24.86
CA MET A 1 -11.56 38.53 -24.11
C MET A 1 -10.82 37.54 -25.01
N GLU A 2 -9.84 36.81 -24.48
CA GLU A 2 -9.08 35.82 -25.26
C GLU A 2 -9.96 34.58 -25.48
N SER A 3 -10.15 34.15 -26.74
CA SER A 3 -10.99 32.99 -27.09
C SER A 3 -10.52 31.73 -26.35
N ILE A 4 -11.46 30.90 -25.92
CA ILE A 4 -11.20 29.65 -25.20
C ILE A 4 -10.20 28.75 -25.95
N TYR A 5 -10.30 28.71 -27.28
CA TYR A 5 -9.36 27.99 -28.13
C TYR A 5 -7.93 28.49 -27.95
N LYS A 6 -7.71 29.81 -27.95
CA LYS A 6 -6.38 30.41 -27.77
C LYS A 6 -5.80 30.13 -26.39
N GLN A 7 -6.63 30.11 -25.35
CA GLN A 7 -6.18 29.84 -23.98
C GLN A 7 -5.78 28.36 -23.78
N ILE A 8 -6.57 27.45 -24.33
CA ILE A 8 -6.24 26.01 -24.35
C ILE A 8 -4.97 25.79 -25.18
N ASP A 9 -4.87 26.43 -26.35
CA ASP A 9 -3.69 26.29 -27.21
C ASP A 9 -2.42 26.81 -26.51
N LYS A 10 -2.54 27.93 -25.80
CA LYS A 10 -1.47 28.50 -24.98
C LYS A 10 -1.00 27.56 -23.89
N TYR A 11 -1.91 26.86 -23.20
CA TYR A 11 -1.55 25.87 -22.18
C TYR A 11 -0.60 24.81 -22.74
N PHE A 12 -0.92 24.19 -23.86
CA PHE A 12 -0.08 23.15 -24.45
C PHE A 12 1.20 23.68 -25.11
N ASN A 13 1.29 24.98 -25.42
CA ASN A 13 2.54 25.58 -25.90
C ASN A 13 3.49 25.96 -24.76
N GLU A 14 2.97 26.45 -23.64
CA GLU A 14 3.78 27.00 -22.53
C GLU A 14 4.08 25.97 -21.43
N VAL A 15 3.21 24.98 -21.24
CA VAL A 15 3.39 23.95 -20.21
C VAL A 15 4.22 22.80 -20.78
N ASN A 16 5.24 22.38 -20.03
CA ASN A 16 6.05 21.22 -20.40
C ASN A 16 5.15 19.98 -20.56
N TYR A 17 5.34 19.21 -21.64
CA TYR A 17 4.47 18.08 -21.98
C TYR A 17 4.38 17.00 -20.89
N THR A 18 5.40 16.85 -20.05
CA THR A 18 5.36 15.94 -18.90
C THR A 18 4.28 16.30 -17.88
N LYS A 19 3.83 17.56 -17.88
CA LYS A 19 2.79 18.10 -16.99
C LYS A 19 1.44 18.28 -17.66
N TRP A 20 1.28 17.91 -18.94
CA TRP A 20 -0.02 18.05 -19.60
C TRP A 20 -1.09 17.19 -18.93
N ASN A 21 -2.20 17.84 -18.56
CA ASN A 21 -3.36 17.25 -17.91
C ASN A 21 -4.61 18.09 -18.24
N VAL A 22 -5.74 17.42 -18.50
CA VAL A 22 -7.03 18.06 -18.82
C VAL A 22 -7.52 18.94 -17.65
N VAL A 23 -7.37 18.49 -16.40
CA VAL A 23 -7.80 19.25 -15.22
C VAL A 23 -6.96 20.53 -15.05
N GLU A 24 -5.64 20.43 -15.21
CA GLU A 24 -4.76 21.61 -15.13
C GLU A 24 -4.98 22.56 -16.29
N CYS A 25 -5.26 22.03 -17.49
CA CYS A 25 -5.64 22.84 -18.65
C CYS A 25 -6.86 23.71 -18.32
N LEU A 26 -7.89 23.14 -17.69
CA LEU A 26 -9.08 23.89 -17.26
C LEU A 26 -8.76 24.97 -16.23
N HIS A 27 -7.95 24.65 -15.21
CA HIS A 27 -7.55 25.62 -14.19
C HIS A 27 -6.68 26.76 -14.73
N LYS A 28 -6.05 26.59 -15.90
CA LYS A 28 -5.21 27.61 -16.54
C LYS A 28 -5.99 28.57 -17.44
N ILE A 29 -7.25 28.28 -17.72
CA ILE A 29 -8.12 29.19 -18.47
C ILE A 29 -8.45 30.39 -17.57
N LYS A 30 -8.04 31.58 -18.01
CA LYS A 30 -8.24 32.85 -17.30
C LYS A 30 -9.56 33.48 -17.72
N ASN A 31 -10.29 34.01 -16.73
CA ASN A 31 -11.59 34.68 -16.91
C ASN A 31 -12.55 33.85 -17.79
N PRO A 32 -12.88 32.60 -17.39
CA PRO A 32 -13.79 31.76 -18.15
C PRO A 32 -15.16 32.45 -18.21
N THR A 33 -15.62 32.78 -19.41
CA THR A 33 -16.98 33.27 -19.66
C THR A 33 -17.99 32.13 -19.76
N PHE A 34 -17.54 30.89 -19.60
CA PHE A 34 -18.33 29.69 -19.72
C PHE A 34 -18.84 29.21 -18.37
N THR A 35 -20.06 28.69 -18.37
CA THR A 35 -20.76 28.09 -17.22
C THR A 35 -20.83 26.58 -17.39
N SER A 36 -21.45 25.87 -16.44
CA SER A 36 -21.78 24.45 -16.61
C SER A 36 -22.56 24.15 -17.89
N ALA A 37 -23.36 25.10 -18.38
CA ALA A 37 -24.09 24.99 -19.65
C ALA A 37 -23.17 24.88 -20.88
N SER A 38 -21.94 25.39 -20.78
CA SER A 38 -20.94 25.34 -21.87
C SER A 38 -20.00 24.14 -21.75
N MET A 39 -20.20 23.23 -20.78
CA MET A 39 -19.27 22.15 -20.46
C MET A 39 -18.96 21.26 -21.67
N ASP A 40 -19.97 20.91 -22.48
CA ASP A 40 -19.79 20.07 -23.66
C ASP A 40 -19.03 20.79 -24.79
N GLU A 41 -19.22 22.10 -24.91
CA GLU A 41 -18.45 22.94 -25.85
C GLU A 41 -16.97 22.97 -25.44
N VAL A 42 -16.67 23.21 -24.16
CA VAL A 42 -15.28 23.20 -23.65
C VAL A 42 -14.65 21.83 -23.85
N ALA A 43 -15.39 20.76 -23.58
CA ALA A 43 -14.93 19.38 -23.79
C ALA A 43 -14.51 19.16 -25.25
N THR A 44 -15.35 19.61 -26.18
CA THR A 44 -15.12 19.50 -27.62
C THR A 44 -13.87 20.27 -28.03
N VAL A 45 -13.72 21.52 -27.58
CA VAL A 45 -12.54 22.34 -27.92
C VAL A 45 -11.23 21.72 -27.41
N ILE A 46 -11.20 21.19 -26.18
CA ILE A 46 -9.98 20.55 -25.65
C ILE A 46 -9.67 19.28 -26.44
N ARG A 47 -10.69 18.46 -26.74
CA ARG A 47 -10.52 17.21 -27.49
C ARG A 47 -10.00 17.46 -28.89
N ASP A 48 -10.57 18.43 -29.60
CA ASP A 48 -10.13 18.79 -30.95
C ASP A 48 -8.72 19.37 -30.95
N THR A 49 -8.37 20.15 -29.92
CA THR A 49 -7.00 20.65 -29.72
C THR A 49 -6.00 19.51 -29.53
N ILE A 50 -6.32 18.51 -28.70
CA ILE A 50 -5.47 17.33 -28.46
C ILE A 50 -5.30 16.54 -29.76
N LYS A 51 -6.40 16.27 -30.49
CA LYS A 51 -6.40 15.55 -31.76
C LYS A 51 -5.59 16.26 -32.84
N SER A 52 -5.78 17.57 -32.98
CA SER A 52 -5.07 18.40 -33.95
C SER A 52 -3.56 18.38 -33.68
N ARG A 53 -3.17 18.58 -32.42
CA ARG A 53 -1.75 18.55 -32.02
C ARG A 53 -1.11 17.19 -32.20
N ARG A 54 -1.81 16.09 -31.88
CA ARG A 54 -1.26 14.74 -32.06
C ARG A 54 -0.86 14.47 -33.52
N LYS A 55 -1.64 14.99 -34.47
CA LYS A 55 -1.37 14.90 -35.91
C LYS A 55 -0.23 15.81 -36.39
N SER A 56 0.26 16.73 -35.56
CA SER A 56 1.36 17.64 -35.93
C SER A 56 2.68 16.90 -36.05
N ASN A 57 3.44 17.17 -37.13
CA ASN A 57 4.78 16.62 -37.32
C ASN A 57 5.86 17.33 -36.50
N ALA A 58 5.54 18.47 -35.89
CA ALA A 58 6.49 19.29 -35.13
C ALA A 58 6.70 18.85 -33.67
N LEU A 59 5.98 17.84 -33.19
CA LEU A 59 6.07 17.38 -31.80
C LEU A 59 7.02 16.20 -31.61
N PHE A 60 7.78 16.22 -30.52
CA PHE A 60 8.58 15.08 -30.07
C PHE A 60 7.71 13.82 -29.87
N VAL A 61 8.28 12.66 -30.12
CA VAL A 61 7.61 11.35 -29.98
C VAL A 61 6.97 11.18 -28.59
N ASN A 62 7.66 11.60 -27.53
CA ASN A 62 7.13 11.50 -26.17
C ASN A 62 5.95 12.44 -25.90
N ALA A 63 5.95 13.64 -26.50
CA ALA A 63 4.81 14.56 -26.42
C ALA A 63 3.60 14.01 -27.17
N LYS A 64 3.81 13.36 -28.32
CA LYS A 64 2.74 12.66 -29.05
C LYS A 64 2.13 11.52 -28.24
N ARG A 65 2.95 10.66 -27.63
CA ARG A 65 2.48 9.58 -26.73
C ARG A 65 1.68 10.14 -25.56
N LYS A 66 2.08 11.30 -25.02
CA LYS A 66 1.32 11.96 -23.96
C LYS A 66 -0.05 12.45 -24.44
N LEU A 67 -0.14 13.03 -25.64
CA LEU A 67 -1.43 13.42 -26.23
C LEU A 67 -2.31 12.21 -26.54
N GLU A 68 -1.73 11.10 -27.00
CA GLU A 68 -2.44 9.83 -27.18
C GLU A 68 -3.03 9.33 -25.86
N SER A 69 -2.24 9.34 -24.79
CA SER A 69 -2.72 8.99 -23.46
C SER A 69 -3.84 9.91 -22.99
N LEU A 70 -3.72 11.22 -23.20
CA LEU A 70 -4.76 12.19 -22.82
C LEU A 70 -6.04 12.02 -23.66
N GLU A 71 -5.93 11.69 -24.95
CA GLU A 71 -7.07 11.41 -25.81
C GLU A 71 -7.81 10.14 -25.36
N LEU A 72 -7.08 9.06 -25.06
CA LEU A 72 -7.65 7.80 -24.57
C LEU A 72 -8.34 7.93 -23.21
N SER A 73 -7.76 8.69 -22.29
CA SER A 73 -8.31 8.88 -20.94
C SER A 73 -9.26 10.08 -20.82
N PHE A 74 -9.60 10.74 -21.94
CA PHE A 74 -10.32 12.02 -21.90
C PHE A 74 -11.70 11.88 -21.26
N ASP A 75 -12.53 10.95 -21.75
CA ASP A 75 -13.92 10.80 -21.29
C ASP A 75 -14.00 10.40 -19.81
N GLU A 76 -13.09 9.51 -19.38
CA GLU A 76 -12.99 9.11 -17.97
C GLU A 76 -12.57 10.29 -17.09
N THR A 77 -11.59 11.08 -17.53
CA THR A 77 -11.13 12.28 -16.81
C THR A 77 -12.23 13.33 -16.75
N TRP A 78 -12.96 13.53 -17.85
CA TRP A 78 -14.03 14.53 -17.96
C TRP A 78 -15.23 14.21 -17.06
N ARG A 79 -15.50 12.92 -16.82
CA ARG A 79 -16.57 12.46 -15.91
C ARG A 79 -16.24 12.58 -14.43
N ARG A 80 -14.98 12.90 -14.06
CA ARG A 80 -14.57 12.98 -12.65
C ARG A 80 -15.36 14.07 -11.90
N PRO A 81 -15.72 13.86 -10.62
CA PRO A 81 -16.46 14.84 -9.82
C PRO A 81 -15.75 16.21 -9.73
N GLU A 82 -14.42 16.23 -9.79
CA GLU A 82 -13.59 17.44 -9.73
C GLU A 82 -13.89 18.40 -10.91
N ILE A 83 -14.15 17.87 -12.10
CA ILE A 83 -14.52 18.67 -13.28
C ILE A 83 -15.89 19.30 -13.07
N ARG A 84 -16.87 18.52 -12.59
CA ARG A 84 -18.21 19.04 -12.25
C ARG A 84 -18.12 20.11 -11.16
N GLN A 85 -17.32 19.89 -10.12
CA GLN A 85 -17.09 20.87 -9.06
C GLN A 85 -16.43 22.15 -9.58
N PHE A 86 -15.54 22.06 -10.57
CA PHE A 86 -14.94 23.21 -11.23
C PHE A 86 -16.01 24.08 -11.92
N PHE A 87 -16.86 23.49 -12.75
CA PHE A 87 -17.95 24.22 -13.42
C PHE A 87 -18.99 24.77 -12.42
N ASN A 88 -19.36 24.01 -11.40
CA ASN A 88 -20.27 24.50 -10.34
C ASN A 88 -19.70 25.72 -9.60
N LYS A 89 -18.38 25.76 -9.36
CA LYS A 89 -17.71 26.94 -8.77
C LYS A 89 -17.75 28.14 -9.72
N LEU A 90 -17.64 27.91 -11.02
CA LEU A 90 -17.77 28.98 -12.02
C LEU A 90 -19.20 29.53 -12.03
N ASP A 91 -20.20 28.67 -12.00
CA ASP A 91 -21.61 29.08 -11.92
C ASP A 91 -21.88 29.93 -10.69
N LEU A 92 -21.42 29.48 -9.51
CA LEU A 92 -21.54 30.24 -8.26
C LEU A 92 -20.80 31.58 -8.32
N SER A 93 -19.65 31.64 -8.99
CA SER A 93 -18.91 32.90 -9.16
C SER A 93 -19.59 33.87 -10.13
N TYR A 94 -20.34 33.33 -11.10
CA TYR A 94 -21.11 34.09 -12.08
C TYR A 94 -22.41 34.63 -11.45
N THR A 95 -23.14 33.80 -10.70
CA THR A 95 -24.33 34.23 -9.93
C THR A 95 -23.97 35.25 -8.86
N ASN A 96 -22.88 35.06 -8.11
CA ASN A 96 -22.44 36.02 -7.09
C ASN A 96 -21.94 37.36 -7.66
N LYS A 97 -21.51 37.40 -8.93
CA LYS A 97 -21.20 38.67 -9.62
C LYS A 97 -22.45 39.36 -10.18
N HIS A 98 -23.53 38.61 -10.41
CA HIS A 98 -24.78 39.11 -10.98
C HIS A 98 -25.93 39.26 -9.96
N GLN A 99 -25.76 38.83 -8.71
CA GLN A 99 -26.69 39.06 -7.61
C GLN A 99 -26.06 39.95 -6.53
N ARG A 100 -26.21 41.28 -6.70
CA ARG A 100 -26.42 42.20 -5.59
C ARG A 100 -27.93 42.17 -5.28
N PRO A 101 -28.36 42.18 -4.01
CA PRO A 101 -29.66 41.64 -3.63
C PRO A 101 -30.79 42.64 -3.83
N GLU A 102 -31.88 42.19 -4.42
CA GLU A 102 -33.23 42.66 -4.08
C GLU A 102 -34.06 41.45 -3.65
N ASN A 103 -34.34 41.43 -2.35
CA ASN A 103 -35.53 40.93 -1.65
C ASN A 103 -36.06 39.49 -1.85
N ILE A 104 -35.93 38.71 -0.76
CA ILE A 104 -37.00 38.01 0.00
C ILE A 104 -38.11 37.32 -0.80
N HIS A 105 -38.20 35.98 -0.72
CA HIS A 105 -39.25 35.28 0.05
C HIS A 105 -39.03 33.76 0.11
N GLU A 106 -39.18 33.22 1.32
CA GLU A 106 -39.42 31.81 1.62
C GLU A 106 -40.81 31.37 1.13
N GLU A 107 -40.89 30.15 0.60
CA GLU A 107 -42.00 29.16 0.64
C GLU A 107 -41.53 28.00 -0.28
N GLY A 108 -41.34 26.76 0.16
CA GLY A 108 -42.34 25.85 0.72
C GLY A 108 -42.98 25.04 -0.42
N LEU A 109 -42.63 23.74 -0.59
CA LEU A 109 -43.57 22.62 -0.85
C LEU A 109 -42.89 21.32 -1.32
N ILE A 110 -43.53 20.25 -0.84
CA ILE A 110 -43.28 18.82 -1.01
C ILE A 110 -43.99 18.33 -2.30
N GLN A 111 -43.52 17.20 -2.85
CA GLN A 111 -44.29 16.00 -3.26
C GLN A 111 -44.09 15.44 -4.70
N ASN A 112 -43.43 14.28 -4.74
CA ASN A 112 -43.72 12.99 -5.41
C ASN A 112 -43.84 12.79 -6.95
N VAL A 113 -43.59 11.50 -7.28
CA VAL A 113 -43.94 10.69 -8.48
C VAL A 113 -42.83 10.67 -9.55
N SER A 114 -42.31 9.54 -10.08
CA SER A 114 -42.84 8.18 -10.32
C SER A 114 -41.71 7.15 -10.52
N GLU A 115 -42.07 5.88 -10.33
CA GLU A 115 -41.43 4.65 -10.84
C GLU A 115 -41.33 4.67 -12.38
N ASP A 116 -40.28 4.06 -12.98
CA ASP A 116 -40.44 2.78 -13.69
C ASP A 116 -39.14 2.22 -14.32
N GLU A 117 -39.18 0.89 -14.43
CA GLU A 117 -38.54 -0.01 -15.40
C GLU A 117 -37.02 -0.32 -15.40
N ALA A 118 -36.77 -1.60 -15.08
CA ALA A 118 -35.56 -2.36 -15.35
C ALA A 118 -35.53 -2.90 -16.78
N GLN A 119 -34.37 -2.81 -17.44
CA GLN A 119 -34.03 -3.62 -18.62
C GLN A 119 -32.56 -4.08 -18.57
N THR A 120 -32.36 -5.39 -18.45
CA THR A 120 -31.17 -6.13 -18.91
C THR A 120 -31.31 -6.40 -20.42
N PRO A 121 -30.24 -6.42 -21.25
CA PRO A 121 -29.43 -7.64 -21.50
C PRO A 121 -28.01 -7.32 -22.09
N PRO A 122 -27.26 -8.22 -22.77
CA PRO A 122 -27.11 -9.68 -22.72
C PRO A 122 -25.68 -10.16 -22.38
N SER A 123 -25.58 -11.45 -22.04
CA SER A 123 -24.35 -12.23 -21.89
C SER A 123 -23.69 -12.48 -23.26
N ILE A 124 -22.37 -12.26 -23.36
CA ILE A 124 -21.53 -12.70 -24.49
C ILE A 124 -20.48 -13.66 -23.96
N ALA A 125 -20.60 -14.92 -24.39
CA ALA A 125 -19.61 -15.96 -24.19
C ALA A 125 -18.33 -15.63 -24.98
N ILE A 126 -17.16 -15.70 -24.34
CA ILE A 126 -15.87 -15.68 -25.03
C ILE A 126 -15.06 -16.90 -24.62
N HIS A 127 -14.73 -17.68 -25.64
CA HIS A 127 -13.92 -18.89 -25.63
C HIS A 127 -12.61 -18.77 -24.83
N SER A 128 -12.37 -19.78 -24.00
CA SER A 128 -11.10 -20.07 -23.36
C SER A 128 -10.04 -20.45 -24.40
N LYS A 129 -8.90 -19.74 -24.39
CA LYS A 129 -7.65 -20.25 -24.95
C LYS A 129 -6.62 -20.28 -23.84
N SER A 130 -6.30 -21.49 -23.41
CA SER A 130 -5.18 -21.83 -22.54
C SER A 130 -3.86 -21.35 -23.16
N ILE A 131 -3.08 -20.56 -22.42
CA ILE A 131 -1.74 -20.10 -22.85
C ILE A 131 -0.73 -20.63 -21.84
N ARG A 132 -0.11 -21.77 -22.18
CA ARG A 132 0.77 -22.56 -21.31
C ARG A 132 2.30 -22.42 -21.53
N PRO A 133 2.85 -21.60 -22.44
CA PRO A 133 4.30 -21.35 -22.38
C PRO A 133 4.68 -19.88 -22.66
N LEU A 134 5.14 -19.14 -21.63
CA LEU A 134 5.71 -17.79 -21.85
C LEU A 134 6.68 -17.29 -20.75
N PHE A 135 7.09 -18.14 -19.80
CA PHE A 135 7.88 -17.71 -18.63
C PHE A 135 9.38 -18.06 -18.68
N GLU A 136 9.83 -18.83 -19.66
CA GLU A 136 11.25 -19.24 -19.76
C GLU A 136 12.17 -18.13 -20.26
N SER A 137 11.66 -17.12 -20.99
CA SER A 137 12.49 -16.09 -21.62
C SER A 137 12.94 -14.93 -20.71
N ILE A 138 12.34 -14.74 -19.52
CA ILE A 138 12.65 -13.58 -18.65
C ILE A 138 13.76 -13.90 -17.64
N GLN A 139 14.05 -15.19 -17.43
CA GLN A 139 15.13 -15.61 -16.53
C GLN A 139 16.51 -15.17 -17.05
N GLU A 140 16.69 -15.04 -18.36
CA GLU A 140 17.99 -14.70 -18.97
C GLU A 140 18.31 -13.20 -18.95
N ASP A 141 17.31 -12.31 -19.03
CA ASP A 141 17.56 -10.86 -19.14
C ASP A 141 17.99 -10.22 -17.81
N LEU A 142 17.45 -10.68 -16.66
CA LEU A 142 17.88 -10.15 -15.35
C LEU A 142 19.24 -10.73 -14.93
N ILE A 143 19.53 -11.98 -15.32
CA ILE A 143 20.82 -12.63 -15.13
C ILE A 143 21.89 -11.91 -15.98
N SER A 144 21.59 -11.53 -17.22
CA SER A 144 22.54 -10.83 -18.10
C SER A 144 22.92 -9.43 -17.59
N SER A 145 22.04 -8.73 -16.87
CA SER A 145 22.37 -7.42 -16.27
C SER A 145 23.19 -7.49 -14.98
N ILE A 146 23.32 -8.68 -14.38
CA ILE A 146 24.03 -8.92 -13.11
C ILE A 146 25.26 -9.84 -13.30
N ALA A 147 25.36 -10.56 -14.41
CA ALA A 147 26.38 -11.56 -14.69
C ALA A 147 27.37 -11.18 -15.81
N GLU A 148 27.72 -9.89 -15.96
CA GLU A 148 28.99 -9.54 -16.62
C GLU A 148 30.15 -9.81 -15.66
N GLY A 149 30.47 -11.10 -15.50
CA GLY A 149 31.58 -11.56 -14.66
C GLY A 149 31.43 -12.98 -14.17
N SER A 150 31.54 -13.96 -15.07
CA SER A 150 32.21 -15.27 -14.89
C SER A 150 31.51 -16.39 -15.68
N LEU A 151 32.34 -17.27 -16.25
CA LEU A 151 32.08 -18.21 -17.33
C LEU A 151 31.36 -19.50 -16.90
N ALA A 152 30.79 -20.11 -17.94
CA ALA A 152 30.09 -21.39 -18.12
C ALA A 152 30.45 -22.61 -17.23
N GLY A 153 29.46 -23.48 -17.04
CA GLY A 153 29.61 -24.88 -16.61
C GLY A 153 28.26 -25.61 -16.49
N GLU A 154 28.12 -26.74 -17.19
CA GLU A 154 26.91 -27.48 -17.57
C GLU A 154 26.20 -28.33 -16.47
N ASP A 155 25.02 -28.82 -16.87
CA ASP A 155 23.99 -29.64 -16.21
C ASP A 155 24.42 -30.92 -15.46
N MET A 156 23.62 -31.28 -14.43
CA MET A 156 23.09 -32.65 -14.30
C MET A 156 21.85 -32.73 -13.39
N ALA A 157 20.78 -33.34 -13.93
CA ALA A 157 19.51 -33.71 -13.28
C ALA A 157 19.68 -34.92 -12.33
N SER A 158 18.81 -35.33 -11.38
CA SER A 158 17.33 -35.33 -11.30
C SER A 158 16.83 -35.73 -9.88
N THR A 159 15.53 -35.52 -9.62
CA THR A 159 14.60 -36.15 -8.63
C THR A 159 14.74 -35.83 -7.13
N ASP A 160 13.73 -35.46 -6.33
CA ASP A 160 12.27 -35.49 -6.53
C ASP A 160 11.46 -34.64 -5.51
N ILE A 161 10.33 -34.11 -6.00
CA ILE A 161 9.02 -33.83 -5.32
C ILE A 161 8.93 -32.73 -4.24
N VAL A 162 8.80 -31.46 -4.67
CA VAL A 162 7.62 -30.58 -4.52
C VAL A 162 7.74 -29.53 -5.61
N ARG A 163 6.75 -29.45 -6.53
CA ARG A 163 6.78 -28.55 -7.68
C ARG A 163 6.84 -27.08 -7.24
N LYS A 164 8.03 -26.49 -7.35
CA LYS A 164 8.26 -25.04 -7.48
C LYS A 164 7.59 -24.59 -8.78
N GLN A 165 6.44 -23.93 -8.73
CA GLN A 165 5.95 -23.13 -9.86
C GLN A 165 6.16 -21.64 -9.53
N PRO A 166 7.00 -20.92 -10.28
CA PRO A 166 6.97 -19.46 -10.24
C PRO A 166 5.61 -18.98 -10.77
N LEU A 167 4.98 -18.05 -10.04
CA LEU A 167 3.74 -17.37 -10.42
C LEU A 167 3.77 -16.92 -11.88
N ARG A 168 2.82 -17.38 -12.69
CA ARG A 168 2.69 -16.98 -14.11
C ARG A 168 1.75 -15.78 -14.23
N ILE A 169 2.30 -14.56 -14.18
CA ILE A 169 1.54 -13.32 -14.42
C ILE A 169 1.41 -13.05 -15.94
N PRO A 170 0.20 -12.86 -16.51
CA PRO A 170 -0.01 -12.65 -17.94
C PRO A 170 0.71 -11.42 -18.54
N PHE A 171 1.38 -11.61 -19.69
CA PHE A 171 2.24 -10.61 -20.35
C PHE A 171 1.51 -9.35 -20.86
N LYS A 172 0.20 -9.44 -21.12
CA LYS A 172 -0.61 -8.30 -21.60
C LYS A 172 -0.85 -7.23 -20.53
N ASN A 173 -0.50 -7.53 -19.28
CA ASN A 173 -0.59 -6.62 -18.13
C ASN A 173 0.74 -5.92 -17.81
N ARG A 174 1.74 -5.97 -18.71
CA ARG A 174 3.04 -5.29 -18.55
C ARG A 174 3.00 -3.75 -18.65
N ILE A 175 1.82 -3.14 -18.63
CA ILE A 175 1.68 -1.74 -18.18
C ILE A 175 1.42 -1.78 -16.66
N PHE A 176 2.41 -2.28 -15.90
CA PHE A 176 2.37 -2.21 -14.45
C PHE A 176 2.54 -0.75 -14.03
N ASN A 177 1.46 -0.13 -13.57
CA ASN A 177 1.59 0.86 -12.52
C ASN A 177 0.51 0.65 -11.45
N PRO A 178 0.85 -0.07 -10.38
CA PRO A 178 0.21 0.13 -9.09
C PRO A 178 1.30 0.14 -8.00
N TYR A 179 1.86 1.31 -7.71
CA TYR A 179 2.85 1.54 -6.64
C TYR A 179 4.01 0.52 -6.57
N TYR A 180 5.02 0.71 -7.45
CA TYR A 180 6.35 0.10 -7.30
C TYR A 180 6.41 -1.44 -7.24
N GLY A 181 5.51 -2.14 -7.94
CA GLY A 181 5.50 -3.61 -8.02
C GLY A 181 4.71 -4.31 -6.90
N VAL A 182 3.89 -3.59 -6.13
CA VAL A 182 3.06 -4.16 -5.07
C VAL A 182 1.64 -4.45 -5.57
N ILE A 183 1.18 -5.68 -5.39
CA ILE A 183 -0.21 -6.09 -5.64
C ILE A 183 -0.96 -6.06 -4.30
N ASP A 184 -1.85 -5.08 -4.13
CA ASP A 184 -2.69 -4.88 -2.94
C ASP A 184 -3.97 -5.74 -2.98
N LEU A 185 -3.93 -6.88 -2.30
CA LEU A 185 -5.01 -7.87 -2.22
C LEU A 185 -6.18 -7.47 -1.31
N THR A 186 -6.15 -6.29 -0.67
CA THR A 186 -7.33 -5.83 0.08
C THR A 186 -8.45 -5.37 -0.85
N GLY A 187 -8.16 -5.16 -2.14
CA GLY A 187 -9.12 -4.69 -3.13
C GLY A 187 -9.56 -3.23 -2.93
N GLN A 188 -8.82 -2.44 -2.15
CA GLN A 188 -9.14 -1.04 -1.90
C GLN A 188 -8.84 -0.16 -3.12
N TYR A 189 -7.88 -0.56 -3.95
CA TYR A 189 -7.61 0.06 -5.25
C TYR A 189 -8.33 -0.72 -6.36
N ILE A 190 -9.45 -0.17 -6.82
CA ILE A 190 -10.41 -0.85 -7.71
C ILE A 190 -9.77 -1.17 -9.07
N GLU A 191 -8.97 -0.25 -9.59
CA GLU A 191 -8.31 -0.36 -10.88
C GLU A 191 -7.36 -1.55 -10.92
N LEU A 192 -6.58 -1.75 -9.85
CA LEU A 192 -5.71 -2.92 -9.73
C LEU A 192 -6.51 -4.21 -9.70
N LYS A 193 -7.56 -4.28 -8.88
CA LYS A 193 -8.41 -5.48 -8.80
C LYS A 193 -9.06 -5.79 -10.15
N SER A 194 -9.50 -4.78 -10.88
CA SER A 194 -10.13 -4.93 -12.20
C SER A 194 -9.17 -5.40 -13.31
N ALA A 195 -7.85 -5.31 -13.08
CA ALA A 195 -6.84 -5.78 -14.02
C ALA A 195 -6.63 -7.31 -14.01
N PHE A 196 -7.22 -8.00 -13.03
CA PHE A 196 -7.14 -9.46 -12.88
C PHE A 196 -8.49 -10.11 -13.15
N THR A 197 -8.48 -11.33 -13.69
CA THR A 197 -9.70 -12.15 -13.71
C THR A 197 -10.07 -12.57 -12.29
N THR A 198 -11.29 -13.07 -12.11
CA THR A 198 -11.73 -13.56 -10.79
C THR A 198 -10.87 -14.74 -10.34
N GLU A 199 -10.52 -15.61 -11.29
CA GLU A 199 -9.66 -16.77 -11.11
C GLU A 199 -8.23 -16.35 -10.72
N ASP A 200 -7.63 -15.41 -11.45
CA ASP A 200 -6.29 -14.88 -11.12
C ASP A 200 -6.27 -14.26 -9.71
N TRP A 201 -7.31 -13.49 -9.37
CA TRP A 201 -7.40 -12.84 -8.06
C TRP A 201 -7.51 -13.86 -6.92
N GLN A 202 -8.28 -14.93 -7.14
CA GLN A 202 -8.44 -16.01 -6.18
C GLN A 202 -7.13 -16.79 -6.02
N GLU A 203 -6.43 -17.10 -7.10
CA GLU A 203 -5.10 -17.75 -7.07
C GLU A 203 -4.10 -16.91 -6.26
N LEU A 204 -4.06 -15.59 -6.48
CA LEU A 204 -3.18 -14.68 -5.71
C LEU A 204 -3.51 -14.69 -4.21
N ARG A 205 -4.79 -14.78 -3.83
CA ARG A 205 -5.21 -14.88 -2.43
C ARG A 205 -4.86 -16.23 -1.81
N GLU A 206 -4.98 -17.32 -2.56
CA GLU A 206 -4.58 -18.66 -2.12
C GLU A 206 -3.08 -18.73 -1.88
N ILE A 207 -2.29 -18.18 -2.81
CA ILE A 207 -0.84 -18.08 -2.66
C ILE A 207 -0.48 -17.23 -1.45
N PHE A 208 -1.12 -16.06 -1.30
CA PHE A 208 -0.90 -15.19 -0.13
C PHE A 208 -1.18 -15.92 1.18
N SER A 209 -2.30 -16.61 1.27
CA SER A 209 -2.70 -17.37 2.46
C SER A 209 -1.72 -18.52 2.76
N SER A 210 -1.26 -19.21 1.72
CA SER A 210 -0.32 -20.34 1.84
C SER A 210 1.07 -19.94 2.34
N VAL A 211 1.51 -18.70 2.03
CA VAL A 211 2.82 -18.18 2.43
C VAL A 211 2.76 -17.53 3.81
N VAL A 212 1.76 -16.69 4.05
CA VAL A 212 1.64 -15.97 5.33
C VAL A 212 1.27 -16.92 6.47
N GLN A 213 0.40 -17.90 6.20
CA GLN A 213 -0.06 -18.90 7.18
C GLN A 213 -0.51 -18.24 8.49
N TRP A 214 -1.31 -17.16 8.37
CA TRP A 214 -1.81 -16.44 9.54
C TRP A 214 -2.87 -17.28 10.24
N GLN A 215 -2.61 -17.63 11.50
CA GLN A 215 -3.57 -18.30 12.36
C GLN A 215 -3.51 -17.60 13.71
N SER A 216 -4.63 -17.00 14.11
CA SER A 216 -4.72 -16.34 15.41
C SER A 216 -4.44 -17.34 16.52
N ILE A 217 -3.56 -16.95 17.45
CA ILE A 217 -3.23 -17.80 18.58
C ILE A 217 -4.43 -17.88 19.53
N GLN A 218 -4.52 -18.98 20.26
CA GLN A 218 -5.44 -19.06 21.38
C GLN A 218 -4.91 -18.21 22.53
N THR A 219 -5.79 -17.42 23.14
CA THR A 219 -5.52 -16.69 24.37
C THR A 219 -5.09 -17.68 25.46
N PRO A 220 -3.95 -17.48 26.14
CA PRO A 220 -3.55 -18.34 27.25
C PRO A 220 -4.61 -18.35 28.36
N GLU A 221 -4.80 -19.49 29.02
CA GLU A 221 -5.86 -19.69 30.02
C GLU A 221 -5.86 -18.61 31.12
N HIS A 222 -4.70 -18.18 31.61
CA HIS A 222 -4.60 -17.12 32.62
C HIS A 222 -5.04 -15.74 32.11
N PHE A 223 -4.96 -15.47 30.81
CA PHE A 223 -5.53 -14.28 30.18
C PHE A 223 -7.03 -14.45 29.94
N VAL A 224 -7.50 -15.63 29.54
CA VAL A 224 -8.94 -15.93 29.39
C VAL A 224 -9.67 -15.68 30.71
N GLN A 225 -9.18 -16.27 31.81
CA GLN A 225 -9.72 -16.05 33.16
C GLN A 225 -9.73 -14.56 33.54
N TYR A 226 -8.65 -13.83 33.22
CA TYR A 226 -8.58 -12.40 33.45
C TYR A 226 -9.66 -11.62 32.68
N PHE A 227 -9.93 -11.98 31.43
CA PHE A 227 -11.00 -11.36 30.64
C PHE A 227 -12.39 -11.72 31.17
N ASP A 228 -12.63 -12.99 31.52
CA ASP A 228 -13.88 -13.47 32.14
C ASP A 228 -14.19 -12.75 33.47
N GLU A 229 -13.17 -12.41 34.24
CA GLU A 229 -13.29 -11.63 35.47
C GLU A 229 -13.42 -10.11 35.25
N ASN A 230 -13.74 -9.69 34.02
CA ASN A 230 -13.84 -8.29 33.59
C ASN A 230 -12.53 -7.53 33.78
N CYS A 231 -11.41 -8.13 33.37
CA CYS A 231 -10.06 -7.55 33.49
C CYS A 231 -9.73 -7.14 34.94
N LYS A 232 -10.09 -7.97 35.92
CA LYS A 232 -9.67 -7.83 37.31
C LYS A 232 -8.41 -8.65 37.53
N LEU A 233 -7.43 -8.03 38.17
CA LEU A 233 -6.17 -8.70 38.44
C LEU A 233 -6.35 -9.76 39.56
N PRO A 234 -5.92 -11.01 39.35
CA PRO A 234 -5.97 -12.02 40.40
C PRO A 234 -4.99 -11.70 41.53
N SER A 235 -5.17 -12.32 42.70
CA SER A 235 -4.36 -12.05 43.92
C SER A 235 -2.86 -12.32 43.74
N GLU A 236 -2.51 -13.33 42.94
CA GLU A 236 -1.13 -13.69 42.61
C GLU A 236 -0.93 -13.69 41.07
N PRO A 237 -0.84 -12.52 40.45
CA PRO A 237 -0.79 -12.41 39.00
C PRO A 237 0.62 -12.70 38.48
N ARG A 238 0.69 -13.32 37.29
CA ARG A 238 1.94 -13.48 36.54
C ARG A 238 2.45 -12.10 36.07
N GLU A 239 3.77 -11.98 35.87
CA GLU A 239 4.40 -10.70 35.48
C GLU A 239 3.92 -10.17 34.12
N ASP A 240 3.69 -11.06 33.15
CA ASP A 240 3.13 -10.70 31.84
C ASP A 240 1.71 -10.13 31.98
N LEU A 241 0.89 -10.75 32.84
CA LEU A 241 -0.46 -10.28 33.13
C LEU A 241 -0.46 -8.96 33.91
N LYS A 242 0.47 -8.77 34.86
CA LYS A 242 0.65 -7.48 35.58
C LYS A 242 0.95 -6.35 34.61
N ALA A 243 1.90 -6.55 33.70
CA ALA A 243 2.26 -5.56 32.69
C ALA A 243 1.06 -5.22 31.79
N PHE A 244 0.34 -6.24 31.32
CA PHE A 244 -0.87 -6.05 30.53
C PHE A 244 -1.97 -5.30 31.29
N HIS A 245 -2.20 -5.65 32.55
CA HIS A 245 -3.18 -4.98 33.39
C HIS A 245 -2.89 -3.48 33.57
N ILE A 246 -1.62 -3.09 33.72
CA ILE A 246 -1.24 -1.67 33.76
C ILE A 246 -1.65 -0.95 32.47
N ALA A 247 -1.46 -1.58 31.30
CA ALA A 247 -1.92 -1.03 30.04
C ALA A 247 -3.45 -0.90 29.99
N ILE A 248 -4.19 -1.89 30.52
CA ILE A 248 -5.66 -1.84 30.60
C ILE A 248 -6.14 -0.76 31.57
N GLU A 249 -5.50 -0.57 32.71
CA GLU A 249 -5.83 0.52 33.64
C GLU A 249 -5.58 1.89 33.03
N PHE A 250 -4.50 2.04 32.25
CA PHE A 250 -4.28 3.27 31.49
C PHE A 250 -5.39 3.52 30.48
N LEU A 251 -5.82 2.50 29.72
CA LEU A 251 -6.98 2.60 28.84
C LEU A 251 -8.25 2.98 29.63
N ARG A 252 -8.51 2.35 30.79
CA ARG A 252 -9.68 2.67 31.62
C ARG A 252 -9.72 4.13 32.07
N GLN A 253 -8.55 4.70 32.39
CA GLN A 253 -8.42 6.08 32.86
C GLN A 253 -8.48 7.11 31.73
N MET A 254 -7.90 6.80 30.57
CA MET A 254 -7.76 7.74 29.45
C MET A 254 -8.94 7.72 28.48
N SER A 255 -9.75 6.65 28.50
CA SER A 255 -10.59 6.31 27.34
C SER A 255 -12.09 6.32 27.62
N TYR A 256 -12.57 6.46 28.86
CA TYR A 256 -14.00 6.26 29.12
C TYR A 256 -14.76 7.41 29.78
N PRO A 257 -15.87 7.86 29.16
CA PRO A 257 -16.40 7.44 27.85
C PRO A 257 -15.61 8.04 26.67
N LEU A 258 -15.36 7.23 25.63
CA LEU A 258 -14.65 7.59 24.39
C LEU A 258 -15.54 8.42 23.42
N GLU A 259 -16.57 9.05 23.98
CA GLU A 259 -17.54 9.93 23.31
C GLU A 259 -16.96 11.31 22.98
N ALA A 260 -15.82 11.67 23.59
CA ALA A 260 -15.14 12.92 23.32
C ALA A 260 -14.28 12.87 22.05
N ILE A 261 -14.06 14.04 21.44
CA ILE A 261 -13.12 14.20 20.32
C ILE A 261 -11.68 14.00 20.84
N MET A 262 -11.02 12.94 20.38
CA MET A 262 -9.60 12.68 20.59
C MET A 262 -8.80 13.08 19.36
N SER A 263 -7.80 13.94 19.54
CA SER A 263 -6.82 14.21 18.49
C SER A 263 -5.96 12.98 18.21
N GLU A 264 -5.28 12.97 17.07
CA GLU A 264 -4.31 11.92 16.68
C GLU A 264 -3.27 11.68 17.78
N SER A 265 -2.75 12.74 18.42
CA SER A 265 -1.81 12.62 19.56
C SER A 265 -2.38 11.87 20.76
N VAL A 266 -3.68 12.00 21.04
CA VAL A 266 -4.32 11.25 22.14
C VAL A 266 -4.61 9.82 21.70
N THR A 267 -4.93 9.58 20.42
CA THR A 267 -4.98 8.22 19.85
C THR A 267 -3.61 7.54 19.99
N HIS A 268 -2.51 8.23 19.73
CA HIS A 268 -1.17 7.67 19.99
C HIS A 268 -0.98 7.26 21.44
N ALA A 269 -1.29 8.15 22.39
CA ALA A 269 -1.17 7.85 23.81
C ALA A 269 -2.05 6.67 24.23
N LEU A 270 -3.25 6.54 23.64
CA LEU A 270 -4.18 5.46 23.88
C LEU A 270 -3.59 4.09 23.49
N TYR A 271 -3.07 3.98 22.27
CA TYR A 271 -2.61 2.70 21.73
C TYR A 271 -1.20 2.31 22.19
N TYR A 272 -0.40 3.27 22.65
CA TYR A 272 0.98 3.03 23.08
C TYR A 272 1.09 1.90 24.12
N PRO A 273 0.41 1.95 25.28
CA PRO A 273 0.57 0.91 26.30
C PRO A 273 0.12 -0.46 25.81
N LEU A 274 -0.95 -0.52 25.01
CA LEU A 274 -1.50 -1.77 24.50
C LEU A 274 -0.54 -2.44 23.52
N ILE A 275 -0.15 -1.72 22.47
CA ILE A 275 0.73 -2.24 21.40
C ILE A 275 2.10 -2.57 21.98
N VAL A 276 2.68 -1.66 22.78
CA VAL A 276 4.01 -1.88 23.34
C VAL A 276 4.02 -3.07 24.28
N THR A 277 3.03 -3.21 25.16
CA THR A 277 3.02 -4.31 26.12
C THR A 277 2.86 -5.67 25.46
N ILE A 278 1.93 -5.80 24.49
CA ILE A 278 1.69 -7.09 23.83
C ILE A 278 2.84 -7.46 22.90
N LEU A 279 3.36 -6.51 22.13
CA LEU A 279 4.41 -6.77 21.14
C LEU A 279 5.81 -6.85 21.75
N ARG A 280 6.01 -6.40 23.00
CA ARG A 280 7.32 -6.46 23.67
C ARG A 280 7.86 -7.88 23.74
N ASP A 281 9.03 -8.06 23.13
CA ASP A 281 9.85 -9.27 23.25
C ASP A 281 11.31 -8.83 23.42
N ASP A 282 11.81 -8.89 24.66
CA ASP A 282 13.15 -8.42 24.98
C ASP A 282 14.27 -9.28 24.35
N ILE A 283 13.94 -10.46 23.82
CA ILE A 283 14.87 -11.42 23.23
C ILE A 283 14.99 -11.24 21.71
N THR A 284 13.86 -11.26 21.01
CA THR A 284 13.85 -11.35 19.53
C THR A 284 13.83 -10.00 18.83
N SER A 285 13.14 -9.02 19.41
CA SER A 285 12.86 -7.75 18.72
C SER A 285 13.04 -6.52 19.62
N GLN A 286 13.09 -5.36 19.00
CA GLN A 286 13.09 -4.07 19.67
C GLN A 286 11.99 -3.23 19.05
N LEU A 287 11.09 -2.74 19.90
CA LEU A 287 10.05 -1.80 19.51
C LEU A 287 10.54 -0.38 19.74
N GLU A 288 10.40 0.46 18.73
CA GLU A 288 10.61 1.90 18.81
C GLU A 288 9.26 2.59 18.56
N TRP A 289 8.91 3.59 19.38
CA TRP A 289 7.65 4.35 19.27
C TRP A 289 7.91 5.85 19.08
N GLY A 290 7.07 6.52 18.29
CA GLY A 290 7.16 7.92 17.91
C GLY A 290 7.40 8.10 16.41
N GLU A 291 7.61 9.34 15.95
CA GLU A 291 7.93 9.62 14.55
C GLU A 291 9.34 9.11 14.18
N ILE A 292 9.43 7.86 13.72
CA ILE A 292 10.69 7.15 13.47
C ILE A 292 10.91 7.01 11.98
N THR A 293 12.13 7.31 11.52
CA THR A 293 12.50 7.15 10.12
C THR A 293 12.78 5.68 9.79
N SER A 294 12.29 5.20 8.64
CA SER A 294 12.66 3.90 8.06
C SER A 294 14.01 3.99 7.36
N ASP A 295 14.90 3.04 7.67
CA ASP A 295 16.28 3.04 7.17
C ASP A 295 16.31 2.55 5.72
N SER A 296 15.59 1.46 5.43
CA SER A 296 15.43 0.93 4.06
C SER A 296 14.82 1.96 3.12
N SER A 297 13.83 2.73 3.57
CA SER A 297 13.23 3.79 2.78
C SER A 297 14.20 4.96 2.55
N SER A 298 15.07 5.25 3.53
CA SER A 298 16.13 6.23 3.35
C SER A 298 17.11 5.76 2.27
N ASP A 299 17.56 4.51 2.35
CA ASP A 299 18.45 3.90 1.36
C ASP A 299 17.83 3.89 -0.04
N ALA A 300 16.56 3.52 -0.16
CA ALA A 300 15.83 3.49 -1.44
C ALA A 300 15.73 4.87 -2.08
N LYS A 301 15.47 5.94 -1.30
CA LYS A 301 15.42 7.31 -1.83
C LYS A 301 16.79 7.84 -2.26
N ASN A 302 17.86 7.30 -1.69
CA ASN A 302 19.23 7.75 -1.93
C ASN A 302 20.03 6.85 -2.88
N SER A 303 19.51 5.67 -3.27
CA SER A 303 20.25 4.65 -4.02
C SER A 303 20.85 5.14 -5.34
N ASN A 304 20.22 6.14 -5.97
CA ASN A 304 20.63 6.74 -7.25
C ASN A 304 20.99 8.23 -7.11
N SER A 305 21.14 8.72 -5.87
CA SER A 305 21.51 10.11 -5.61
C SER A 305 23.02 10.26 -5.59
N SER A 306 23.52 11.32 -6.23
CA SER A 306 24.94 11.68 -6.12
C SER A 306 25.34 11.89 -4.65
N PRO A 307 26.56 11.48 -4.23
CA PRO A 307 27.09 11.78 -2.89
C PRO A 307 27.12 13.28 -2.55
N ASN A 308 27.11 14.15 -3.58
CA ASN A 308 27.11 15.60 -3.41
C ASN A 308 25.70 16.18 -3.11
N ASN A 309 24.65 15.37 -3.22
CA ASN A 309 23.30 15.78 -2.86
C ASN A 309 23.03 15.51 -1.38
N LYS A 310 22.22 16.38 -0.74
CA LYS A 310 21.73 16.12 0.61
C LYS A 310 20.95 14.81 0.65
N ALA A 311 21.32 13.93 1.59
CA ALA A 311 20.62 12.67 1.81
C ALA A 311 19.15 12.93 2.14
N LYS A 312 18.25 12.28 1.41
CA LYS A 312 16.81 12.34 1.64
C LYS A 312 16.46 11.43 2.80
N LEU A 313 15.67 11.94 3.74
CA LEU A 313 15.12 11.11 4.80
C LEU A 313 14.09 10.11 4.23
N GLY A 314 14.13 8.90 4.75
CA GLY A 314 13.13 7.85 4.51
C GLY A 314 11.74 8.29 4.93
N HIS A 315 10.74 7.47 4.62
CA HIS A 315 9.43 7.66 5.21
C HIS A 315 9.48 7.46 6.74
N LYS A 316 8.63 8.20 7.46
CA LYS A 316 8.49 8.09 8.90
C LYS A 316 7.26 7.25 9.25
N VAL A 317 7.35 6.49 10.33
CA VAL A 317 6.29 5.69 10.95
C VAL A 317 6.07 6.13 12.38
N ASP A 318 4.94 5.72 12.95
CA ASP A 318 4.57 5.98 14.35
C ASP A 318 5.16 4.96 15.32
N PHE A 319 5.47 3.77 14.81
CA PHE A 319 6.31 2.80 15.50
C PHE A 319 6.92 1.81 14.51
N LYS A 320 7.98 1.13 14.93
CA LYS A 320 8.55 -0.01 14.20
C LYS A 320 9.03 -1.10 15.15
N LEU A 321 9.03 -2.34 14.68
CA LEU A 321 9.77 -3.42 15.34
C LEU A 321 10.95 -3.81 14.47
N SER A 322 12.13 -3.82 15.08
CA SER A 322 13.38 -4.24 14.47
C SER A 322 13.86 -5.54 15.10
N LEU A 323 14.37 -6.49 14.31
CA LEU A 323 14.93 -7.73 14.84
C LEU A 323 16.25 -7.47 15.58
N LYS A 324 16.37 -7.97 16.82
CA LYS A 324 17.63 -7.94 17.58
C LYS A 324 18.62 -9.00 17.12
N LYS A 325 18.10 -10.15 16.71
CA LYS A 325 18.84 -11.26 16.08
C LYS A 325 18.04 -11.72 14.86
N PRO A 326 18.67 -12.06 13.74
CA PRO A 326 20.12 -12.22 13.48
C PRO A 326 20.90 -10.90 13.25
N ASN A 327 22.06 -10.94 12.58
CA ASN A 327 22.95 -9.78 12.45
C ASN A 327 22.28 -8.63 11.69
N TYR A 328 21.57 -8.95 10.61
CA TYR A 328 20.78 -8.00 9.85
C TYR A 328 19.59 -7.51 10.68
N LYS A 329 19.53 -6.20 10.89
CA LYS A 329 18.49 -5.52 11.67
C LYS A 329 17.28 -5.21 10.80
N LEU A 330 16.57 -6.26 10.38
CA LEU A 330 15.35 -6.11 9.58
C LEU A 330 14.30 -5.32 10.38
N GLN A 331 13.75 -4.25 9.79
CA GLN A 331 12.56 -3.59 10.33
C GLN A 331 11.34 -4.40 9.91
N ILE A 332 11.00 -5.40 10.71
CA ILE A 332 10.04 -6.46 10.38
C ILE A 332 8.58 -6.00 10.49
N VAL A 333 8.29 -5.00 11.33
CA VAL A 333 6.97 -4.38 11.46
C VAL A 333 7.07 -2.86 11.32
N HIS A 334 6.17 -2.27 10.54
CA HIS A 334 5.93 -0.82 10.51
C HIS A 334 4.50 -0.49 10.96
N GLY A 335 4.36 0.55 11.77
CA GLY A 335 3.10 0.95 12.39
C GLY A 335 2.67 2.37 12.04
N GLU A 336 1.39 2.54 11.71
CA GLU A 336 0.76 3.84 11.43
C GLU A 336 -0.52 4.02 12.26
N ILE A 337 -0.70 5.22 12.81
CA ILE A 337 -1.92 5.66 13.46
C ILE A 337 -2.57 6.71 12.56
N SER A 338 -3.65 6.31 11.89
CA SER A 338 -4.35 7.15 10.94
C SER A 338 -5.37 8.05 11.64
N GLY A 339 -4.86 9.08 12.32
CA GLY A 339 -5.58 10.22 12.90
C GLY A 339 -6.45 9.94 14.14
N GLY A 340 -7.35 10.88 14.43
CA GLY A 340 -8.10 10.97 15.69
C GLY A 340 -9.36 10.10 15.78
N ILE A 341 -9.99 10.11 16.96
CA ILE A 341 -11.30 9.50 17.22
C ILE A 341 -12.32 10.61 17.50
N LYS A 342 -13.50 10.54 16.90
CA LYS A 342 -14.62 11.45 17.13
C LYS A 342 -15.91 10.65 17.18
N ASP A 343 -16.68 10.81 18.25
CA ASP A 343 -17.96 10.12 18.48
C ASP A 343 -17.83 8.59 18.31
N GLY A 344 -16.76 8.00 18.87
CA GLY A 344 -16.46 6.57 18.73
C GLY A 344 -16.10 6.10 17.31
N LYS A 345 -15.83 7.02 16.37
CA LYS A 345 -15.46 6.72 14.97
C LYS A 345 -14.15 7.39 14.59
N THR A 346 -13.52 6.91 13.52
CA THR A 346 -12.35 7.59 12.93
C THR A 346 -12.71 9.02 12.52
N ALA A 347 -11.98 10.01 13.04
CA ALA A 347 -12.08 11.40 12.61
C ALA A 347 -11.38 11.65 11.25
N THR A 348 -10.64 10.65 10.77
CA THR A 348 -9.79 10.71 9.58
C THR A 348 -10.57 10.40 8.31
N CYS A 349 -10.26 11.13 7.23
CA CYS A 349 -10.87 10.90 5.92
C CYS A 349 -10.28 9.67 5.21
N LYS A 350 -11.08 9.04 4.33
CA LYS A 350 -10.67 7.86 3.52
C LYS A 350 -9.35 8.07 2.78
N ARG A 351 -9.07 9.32 2.36
CA ARG A 351 -7.82 9.67 1.68
C ARG A 351 -6.59 9.49 2.59
N LYS A 352 -6.63 9.93 3.84
CA LYS A 352 -5.51 9.76 4.79
C LYS A 352 -5.33 8.29 5.15
N HIS A 353 -6.42 7.54 5.37
CA HIS A 353 -6.34 6.08 5.56
C HIS A 353 -5.59 5.40 4.41
N TRP A 354 -5.92 5.77 3.16
CA TRP A 354 -5.26 5.23 1.98
C TRP A 354 -3.79 5.64 1.88
N LEU A 355 -3.47 6.91 2.13
CA LEU A 355 -2.09 7.41 2.04
C LEU A 355 -1.17 6.79 3.09
N ASP A 356 -1.65 6.57 4.31
CA ASP A 356 -0.86 5.91 5.36
C ASP A 356 -0.64 4.42 5.03
N LYS A 357 -1.68 3.74 4.54
CA LYS A 357 -1.54 2.36 4.05
C LYS A 357 -0.55 2.27 2.89
N LEU A 358 -0.61 3.22 1.96
CA LEU A 358 0.34 3.31 0.86
C LEU A 358 1.76 3.50 1.37
N LYS A 359 1.95 4.36 2.38
CA LYS A 359 3.23 4.57 3.02
C LYS A 359 3.75 3.26 3.62
N LEU A 360 2.91 2.51 4.35
CA LEU A 360 3.25 1.16 4.84
C LEU A 360 3.70 0.24 3.71
N MET A 361 2.92 0.12 2.63
CA MET A 361 3.29 -0.72 1.48
C MET A 361 4.68 -0.36 0.92
N VAL A 362 4.98 0.93 0.79
CA VAL A 362 6.28 1.39 0.29
C VAL A 362 7.42 0.99 1.22
N MET A 363 7.26 1.16 2.53
CA MET A 363 8.31 0.85 3.50
C MET A 363 8.56 -0.65 3.63
N LEU A 364 7.51 -1.47 3.66
CA LEU A 364 7.63 -2.93 3.69
C LEU A 364 8.34 -3.49 2.45
N ARG A 365 8.02 -2.93 1.28
CA ARG A 365 8.71 -3.26 0.03
C ARG A 365 10.20 -2.90 0.09
N ASP A 366 10.51 -1.71 0.61
CA ASP A 366 11.89 -1.24 0.71
C ASP A 366 12.73 -2.11 1.65
N GLU A 367 12.17 -2.60 2.76
CA GLU A 367 12.82 -3.57 3.65
C GLU A 367 13.17 -4.88 2.93
N LEU A 368 12.20 -5.45 2.21
CA LEU A 368 12.43 -6.68 1.43
C LEU A 368 13.49 -6.45 0.33
N ASN A 369 13.43 -5.33 -0.39
CA ASN A 369 14.42 -4.97 -1.40
C ASN A 369 15.84 -4.87 -0.81
N GLN A 370 15.98 -4.17 0.32
CA GLN A 370 17.28 -3.97 0.97
C GLN A 370 17.86 -5.30 1.45
N LEU A 371 17.00 -6.18 1.97
CA LEU A 371 17.41 -7.52 2.38
C LEU A 371 17.87 -8.36 1.17
N ILE A 372 17.06 -8.43 0.12
CA ILE A 372 17.39 -9.19 -1.11
C ILE A 372 18.70 -8.68 -1.69
N LYS A 373 18.90 -7.36 -1.72
CA LYS A 373 20.16 -6.75 -2.18
C LYS A 373 21.36 -7.16 -1.31
N THR A 374 21.19 -7.17 0.01
CA THR A 374 22.23 -7.53 0.97
C THR A 374 22.67 -8.99 0.82
N TYR A 375 21.73 -9.87 0.49
CA TYR A 375 21.96 -11.31 0.33
C TYR A 375 21.88 -11.77 -1.13
N SER A 376 22.17 -10.89 -2.09
CA SER A 376 22.00 -11.10 -3.54
C SER A 376 22.78 -12.29 -4.11
N LYS A 377 23.82 -12.75 -3.41
CA LYS A 377 24.56 -13.96 -3.77
C LYS A 377 23.72 -15.23 -3.59
N LEU A 378 22.64 -15.20 -2.82
CA LEU A 378 21.70 -16.32 -2.69
C LEU A 378 20.74 -16.39 -3.87
N GLY A 379 20.20 -17.58 -4.13
CA GLY A 379 19.14 -17.73 -5.12
C GLY A 379 17.84 -17.10 -4.62
N CYS A 380 17.03 -16.59 -5.55
CA CYS A 380 15.74 -15.95 -5.29
C CYS A 380 14.81 -16.79 -4.39
N ALA A 381 14.84 -18.12 -4.54
CA ALA A 381 13.97 -19.03 -3.79
C ALA A 381 14.09 -18.90 -2.26
N GLU A 382 15.24 -18.43 -1.75
CA GLU A 382 15.49 -18.29 -0.31
C GLU A 382 14.63 -17.19 0.35
N PHE A 383 14.10 -16.24 -0.43
CA PHE A 383 13.37 -15.08 0.08
C PHE A 383 11.84 -15.21 -0.04
N LEU A 384 11.33 -16.21 -0.77
CA LEU A 384 9.90 -16.33 -1.10
C LEU A 384 8.99 -16.54 0.12
N HIS A 385 9.55 -16.97 1.25
CA HIS A 385 8.81 -17.24 2.49
C HIS A 385 9.03 -16.20 3.57
N LEU A 386 9.87 -15.19 3.32
CA LEU A 386 10.07 -14.12 4.30
C LEU A 386 8.94 -13.09 4.17
N VAL A 387 8.20 -12.92 5.25
CA VAL A 387 7.06 -12.01 5.36
C VAL A 387 7.42 -10.85 6.28
N VAL A 388 7.12 -9.62 5.86
CA VAL A 388 7.16 -8.41 6.68
C VAL A 388 5.74 -7.91 6.93
N TYR A 389 5.51 -7.16 8.01
CA TYR A 389 4.16 -6.84 8.49
C TYR A 389 3.92 -5.34 8.65
N GLY A 390 2.69 -4.91 8.35
CA GLY A 390 2.23 -3.55 8.60
C GLY A 390 1.13 -3.55 9.64
N VAL A 391 1.11 -2.56 10.53
CA VAL A 391 0.00 -2.32 11.45
C VAL A 391 -0.57 -0.94 11.18
N GLN A 392 -1.88 -0.84 10.96
CA GLN A 392 -2.56 0.43 10.80
C GLN A 392 -3.71 0.55 11.78
N VAL A 393 -3.63 1.53 12.67
CA VAL A 393 -4.70 1.90 13.57
C VAL A 393 -5.58 2.95 12.88
N VAL A 394 -6.87 2.66 12.76
CA VAL A 394 -7.87 3.57 12.17
C VAL A 394 -9.00 3.76 13.17
N GLY A 395 -8.93 4.85 13.94
CA GLY A 395 -9.87 5.09 15.03
C GLY A 395 -9.76 4.00 16.11
N LEU A 396 -10.78 3.14 16.20
CA LEU A 396 -10.85 2.02 17.17
C LEU A 396 -10.44 0.66 16.57
N GLN A 397 -10.07 0.63 15.29
CA GLN A 397 -9.75 -0.61 14.59
C GLN A 397 -8.24 -0.73 14.40
N ILE A 398 -7.68 -1.89 14.74
CA ILE A 398 -6.31 -2.26 14.37
C ILE A 398 -6.41 -3.17 13.14
N ASN A 399 -5.67 -2.83 12.09
CA ASN A 399 -5.52 -3.66 10.90
C ASN A 399 -4.09 -4.19 10.84
N VAL A 400 -3.93 -5.49 10.69
CA VAL A 400 -2.64 -6.13 10.47
C VAL A 400 -2.55 -6.57 9.02
N TYR A 401 -1.48 -6.17 8.37
CA TYR A 401 -1.15 -6.50 6.99
C TYR A 401 0.13 -7.31 6.93
N ALA A 402 0.27 -8.09 5.86
CA ALA A 402 1.51 -8.78 5.54
C ALA A 402 1.95 -8.48 4.11
N MET A 403 3.25 -8.53 3.87
CA MET A 403 3.86 -8.45 2.55
C MET A 403 4.97 -9.50 2.41
N PHE A 404 5.04 -10.13 1.24
CA PHE A 404 6.21 -10.92 0.84
C PHE A 404 6.54 -10.72 -0.63
N TRP A 405 7.76 -11.10 -1.00
CA TRP A 405 8.28 -10.99 -2.35
C TRP A 405 7.99 -12.26 -3.16
N CYS A 406 7.45 -12.10 -4.36
CA CYS A 406 7.01 -13.20 -5.23
C CYS A 406 7.99 -13.53 -6.37
N GLY A 407 9.08 -12.78 -6.51
CA GLY A 407 9.94 -12.86 -7.68
C GLY A 407 9.84 -11.64 -8.59
N GLY A 408 10.91 -11.35 -9.35
CA GLY A 408 10.87 -10.35 -10.44
C GLY A 408 10.48 -8.93 -10.03
N GLY A 409 10.69 -8.57 -8.75
CA GLY A 409 10.29 -7.26 -8.22
C GLY A 409 8.80 -7.12 -7.92
N VAL A 410 8.05 -8.22 -7.88
CA VAL A 410 6.62 -8.26 -7.55
C VAL A 410 6.43 -8.64 -6.08
N TYR A 411 5.49 -7.97 -5.42
CA TYR A 411 5.15 -8.16 -4.01
C TYR A 411 3.65 -8.40 -3.87
N LEU A 412 3.25 -9.29 -2.97
CA LEU A 412 1.85 -9.42 -2.55
C LEU A 412 1.68 -8.79 -1.19
N PHE A 413 0.71 -7.89 -1.08
CA PHE A 413 0.34 -7.20 0.15
C PHE A 413 -1.13 -7.48 0.46
N GLY A 414 -1.47 -7.81 1.70
CA GLY A 414 -2.85 -8.12 2.06
C GLY A 414 -3.14 -7.92 3.53
N LEU A 415 -4.42 -7.72 3.85
CA LEU A 415 -4.93 -7.72 5.22
C LEU A 415 -4.94 -9.17 5.71
N VAL A 416 -4.33 -9.42 6.88
CA VAL A 416 -4.25 -10.76 7.48
C VAL A 416 -5.14 -10.88 8.70
N ASP A 417 -5.35 -9.79 9.43
CA ASP A 417 -6.22 -9.76 10.60
C ASP A 417 -6.69 -8.35 10.93
N GLN A 418 -7.76 -8.25 11.69
CA GLN A 418 -8.28 -6.99 12.21
C GLN A 418 -9.00 -7.20 13.54
N CYS A 419 -8.94 -6.22 14.43
CA CYS A 419 -9.67 -6.27 15.71
C CYS A 419 -10.11 -4.87 16.14
N PHE A 420 -11.07 -4.84 17.06
CA PHE A 420 -11.54 -3.60 17.66
C PHE A 420 -11.02 -3.43 19.09
N VAL A 421 -10.53 -2.24 19.40
CA VAL A 421 -10.23 -1.81 20.76
C VAL A 421 -11.52 -1.26 21.39
N PRO A 422 -11.77 -1.55 22.67
CA PRO A 422 -13.02 -1.18 23.33
C PRO A 422 -13.21 0.34 23.40
N ASN A 423 -14.48 0.76 23.38
CA ASN A 423 -14.92 2.16 23.37
C ASN A 423 -15.74 2.57 24.59
N ASN A 424 -16.07 1.61 25.46
CA ASN A 424 -16.62 1.84 26.79
C ASN A 424 -16.22 0.67 27.71
N LYS A 425 -16.58 0.76 28.99
CA LYS A 425 -16.29 -0.31 29.96
C LYS A 425 -17.04 -1.61 29.66
N GLU A 426 -18.16 -1.54 28.94
CA GLU A 426 -19.00 -2.69 28.60
C GLU A 426 -18.39 -3.50 27.44
N THR A 427 -17.60 -2.86 26.58
CA THR A 427 -16.95 -3.51 25.43
C THR A 427 -15.55 -4.05 25.72
N LEU A 428 -15.09 -4.02 26.98
CA LEU A 428 -13.75 -4.48 27.37
C LEU A 428 -13.43 -5.92 26.94
N TYR A 429 -14.43 -6.77 26.74
CA TYR A 429 -14.25 -8.12 26.21
C TYR A 429 -13.55 -8.14 24.83
N SER A 430 -13.64 -7.07 24.02
CA SER A 430 -12.94 -7.00 22.72
C SER A 430 -11.42 -6.92 22.85
N LEU A 431 -10.89 -6.66 24.05
CA LEU A 431 -9.46 -6.69 24.33
C LEU A 431 -8.86 -8.08 24.19
N GLU A 432 -9.65 -9.14 24.37
CA GLU A 432 -9.17 -10.50 24.14
C GLU A 432 -8.79 -10.70 22.68
N GLU A 433 -9.65 -10.28 21.76
CA GLU A 433 -9.36 -10.33 20.32
C GLU A 433 -8.14 -9.49 19.97
N ALA A 434 -8.05 -8.26 20.49
CA ALA A 434 -6.89 -7.40 20.27
C ALA A 434 -5.58 -8.01 20.82
N PHE A 435 -5.66 -8.68 21.98
CA PHE A 435 -4.53 -9.42 22.54
C PHE A 435 -4.12 -10.57 21.62
N ALA A 436 -5.06 -11.41 21.17
CA ALA A 436 -4.79 -12.54 20.30
C ALA A 436 -4.16 -12.11 18.97
N VAL A 437 -4.69 -11.07 18.33
CA VAL A 437 -4.17 -10.54 17.05
C VAL A 437 -2.73 -10.02 17.21
N LEU A 438 -2.47 -9.16 18.19
CA LEU A 438 -1.13 -8.58 18.40
C LEU A 438 -0.13 -9.64 18.88
N LYS A 439 -0.57 -10.61 19.70
CA LYS A 439 0.31 -11.68 20.15
C LYS A 439 0.63 -12.66 19.00
N THR A 440 -0.31 -12.89 18.08
CA THR A 440 -0.06 -13.61 16.82
C THR A 440 1.01 -12.90 15.99
N LEU A 441 0.92 -11.57 15.86
CA LEU A 441 1.96 -10.78 15.18
C LEU A 441 3.33 -10.98 15.82
N GLN A 442 3.43 -10.98 17.15
CA GLN A 442 4.70 -11.24 17.85
C GLN A 442 5.26 -12.64 17.54
N VAL A 443 4.41 -13.68 17.50
CA VAL A 443 4.83 -15.03 17.11
C VAL A 443 5.36 -15.05 15.68
N LYS A 444 4.66 -14.38 14.76
CA LYS A 444 5.08 -14.25 13.36
C LYS A 444 6.40 -13.50 13.17
N VAL A 445 6.65 -12.47 13.97
CA VAL A 445 7.96 -11.79 14.05
C VAL A 445 9.06 -12.77 14.47
N THR A 446 8.76 -13.66 15.41
CA THR A 446 9.71 -14.68 15.88
C THR A 446 10.01 -15.73 14.80
N GLU A 447 8.99 -16.16 14.05
CA GLU A 447 9.16 -17.04 12.88
C GLU A 447 10.04 -16.39 11.81
N ALA A 448 9.79 -15.12 11.47
CA ALA A 448 10.59 -14.37 10.50
C ALA A 448 12.05 -14.23 10.94
N SER A 449 12.31 -14.05 12.25
CA SER A 449 13.67 -14.03 12.81
C SER A 449 14.42 -15.35 12.55
N ARG A 450 13.76 -16.50 12.75
CA ARG A 450 14.35 -17.82 12.46
C ARG A 450 14.63 -18.03 10.98
N LEU A 451 13.71 -17.60 10.11
CA LEU A 451 13.91 -17.66 8.66
C LEU A 451 15.11 -16.80 8.22
N LEU A 452 15.22 -15.58 8.75
CA LEU A 452 16.33 -14.69 8.46
C LEU A 452 17.67 -15.26 8.97
N MET A 453 17.68 -15.94 10.12
CA MET A 453 18.87 -16.65 10.60
C MET A 453 19.32 -17.72 9.59
N ASP A 454 18.40 -18.50 9.05
CA ASP A 454 18.72 -19.52 8.05
C ASP A 454 19.26 -18.90 6.74
N ILE A 455 18.66 -17.80 6.27
CA ILE A 455 19.17 -17.01 5.13
C ILE A 455 20.62 -16.56 5.39
N GLU A 456 20.91 -15.99 6.56
CA GLU A 456 22.27 -15.58 6.93
C GLU A 456 23.26 -16.76 6.95
N MET A 457 22.86 -17.90 7.51
CA MET A 457 23.70 -19.09 7.55
C MET A 457 24.00 -19.62 6.15
N LYS A 458 22.98 -19.70 5.28
CA LYS A 458 23.13 -20.13 3.88
C LYS A 458 24.06 -19.19 3.13
N HIS A 459 23.91 -17.88 3.32
CA HIS A 459 24.81 -16.89 2.72
C HIS A 459 26.26 -17.07 3.18
N ALA A 460 26.49 -17.28 4.48
CA ALA A 460 27.83 -17.52 5.01
C ALA A 460 28.44 -18.84 4.50
N ARG A 461 27.63 -19.89 4.30
CA ARG A 461 28.07 -21.16 3.68
C ARG A 461 28.46 -20.96 2.22
N LYS A 462 27.62 -20.27 1.43
CA LYS A 462 27.91 -20.01 0.01
C LYS A 462 29.19 -19.19 -0.17
N ARG A 463 29.38 -18.15 0.64
CA ARG A 463 30.61 -17.33 0.65
C ARG A 463 31.87 -18.16 0.95
N ARG A 464 31.80 -19.14 1.85
CA ARG A 464 32.94 -20.01 2.16
C ARG A 464 33.29 -20.98 1.04
N ARG A 465 32.29 -21.42 0.24
CA ARG A 465 32.51 -22.30 -0.91
C ARG A 465 33.18 -21.58 -2.06
N SER A 466 32.72 -20.37 -2.41
CA SER A 466 33.33 -19.58 -3.49
C SER A 466 34.81 -19.28 -3.23
N VAL A 467 35.19 -19.00 -1.97
CA VAL A 467 36.61 -18.79 -1.58
C VAL A 467 37.46 -20.07 -1.69
N ARG A 468 36.87 -21.26 -1.58
CA ARG A 468 37.58 -22.53 -1.77
C ARG A 468 37.77 -22.86 -3.25
N GLU A 469 36.76 -22.58 -4.06
CA GLU A 469 36.79 -22.77 -5.52
C GLU A 469 37.79 -21.81 -6.18
N GLU A 470 37.90 -20.57 -5.72
CA GLU A 470 38.92 -19.59 -6.17
C GLU A 470 40.36 -19.94 -5.76
N ARG A 471 40.56 -20.91 -4.84
CA ARG A 471 41.89 -21.33 -4.36
C ARG A 471 42.43 -22.58 -5.05
N ILE A 472 41.66 -23.21 -5.93
CA ILE A 472 42.17 -24.31 -6.76
C ILE A 472 42.89 -23.64 -7.93
N ASP A 473 44.21 -23.61 -7.87
CA ASP A 473 45.07 -23.07 -8.93
C ASP A 473 44.89 -23.92 -10.21
N PRO A 474 44.78 -23.33 -11.41
CA PRO A 474 44.69 -24.08 -12.66
C PRO A 474 45.92 -24.95 -12.99
N GLU A 475 46.99 -24.87 -12.19
CA GLU A 475 48.21 -25.66 -12.39
C GLU A 475 48.17 -27.07 -11.75
N GLU A 476 47.10 -27.44 -11.05
CA GLU A 476 46.93 -28.80 -10.48
C GLU A 476 45.85 -29.66 -11.18
N LEU A 477 45.60 -29.45 -12.48
CA LEU A 477 44.77 -30.35 -13.32
C LEU A 477 45.52 -30.89 -14.54
#